data_AF-A0A850T277-F1
#
_entry.id   AF-A0A850T277-F1
#
_cell.length_a   1.000
_cell.length_b   1.000
_cell.length_c   1.000
_cell.angle_alpha   90.00
_cell.angle_beta   90.00
_cell.angle_gamma   90.00
#
_symmetry.space_group_name_H-M   'P 1'
#
loop_
_entity.id
_entity.type
_entity.pdbx_description
1 polymer ?
#
loop_
_entity_poly.entity_id
_entity_poly.type
_entity_poly.pdbx_seq_one_letter_code
_entity_poly.pdbx_strand_id
1 'polypeptide(L)'
;MFKDWPHSTEFYEEVDRLNLHGLHFQHIALCERRAWMYLHHINFAQWYGRVQTGSAKHAAGYSRDRSTQGLFGLAPDRIDWENRIVYENKGTAGAVDASNDQTAFYAVMLSLTTGREWRAVTHVLSTRKRREVPLDTVQLQRLCTSLKRLKLLASMDKPPEARRMRLCAACSLAGFCGFD
;
A
#
# COMPACT_ATOMS: atom_id res chain seq x y z
N MET A 1 20.27 0.60 -7.73
CA MET A 1 19.37 -0.52 -8.14
C MET A 1 18.28 -0.11 -9.12
N PHE A 2 17.58 1.01 -8.91
CA PHE A 2 16.45 1.42 -9.75
C PHE A 2 16.80 1.90 -11.17
N LYS A 3 18.02 2.39 -11.39
CA LYS A 3 18.50 2.82 -12.72
C LYS A 3 18.52 1.68 -13.75
N ASP A 4 18.64 0.43 -13.29
CA ASP A 4 18.70 -0.77 -14.13
C ASP A 4 17.39 -1.57 -14.07
N TRP A 5 16.32 -1.03 -13.49
CA TRP A 5 15.01 -1.69 -13.46
C TRP A 5 14.28 -1.42 -14.79
N PRO A 6 14.19 -2.42 -15.70
CA PRO A 6 13.75 -2.18 -17.08
C PRO A 6 12.28 -1.76 -17.19
N HIS A 7 11.48 -2.03 -16.17
CA HIS A 7 10.05 -1.70 -16.13
C HIS A 7 9.73 -0.39 -15.42
N SER A 8 10.75 0.37 -14.99
CA SER A 8 10.57 1.58 -14.17
C SER A 8 9.66 2.63 -14.80
N THR A 9 9.89 2.97 -16.08
CA THR A 9 9.06 3.95 -16.82
C THR A 9 7.63 3.46 -16.98
N GLU A 10 7.44 2.25 -17.53
CA GLU A 10 6.11 1.65 -17.74
C GLU A 10 5.33 1.54 -16.41
N PHE A 11 6.01 1.13 -15.34
CA PHE A 11 5.41 1.03 -14.01
C PHE A 11 4.89 2.38 -13.52
N TYR A 12 5.70 3.43 -13.65
CA TYR A 12 5.33 4.79 -13.23
C TYR A 12 4.12 5.32 -14.01
N GLU A 13 4.17 5.22 -15.34
CA GLU A 13 3.12 5.72 -16.23
C GLU A 13 1.78 5.02 -16.00
N GLU A 14 1.78 3.69 -15.81
CA GLU A 14 0.55 2.94 -15.55
C GLU A 14 -0.01 3.21 -14.15
N VAL A 15 0.84 3.40 -13.15
CA VAL A 15 0.43 3.82 -11.80
C VAL A 15 -0.25 5.19 -11.85
N ASP A 16 0.33 6.15 -12.56
CA ASP A 16 -0.22 7.50 -12.71
C ASP A 16 -1.54 7.48 -13.50
N ARG A 17 -1.57 6.80 -14.65
CA ARG A 17 -2.76 6.67 -15.52
C ARG A 17 -3.97 6.07 -14.80
N LEU A 18 -3.74 5.11 -13.91
CA LEU A 18 -4.79 4.45 -13.12
C LEU A 18 -5.01 5.09 -11.74
N ASN A 19 -4.30 6.18 -11.42
CA ASN A 19 -4.31 6.85 -10.12
C ASN A 19 -4.14 5.86 -8.94
N LEU A 20 -3.15 4.98 -9.05
CA LEU A 20 -2.86 3.98 -8.03
C LEU A 20 -2.06 4.57 -6.87
N HIS A 21 -2.29 4.01 -5.69
CA HIS A 21 -1.75 4.45 -4.40
C HIS A 21 -1.30 3.23 -3.59
N GLY A 22 -0.50 3.43 -2.53
CA GLY A 22 0.06 2.33 -1.74
C GLY A 22 -0.99 1.33 -1.20
N LEU A 23 -2.19 1.79 -0.85
CA LEU A 23 -3.26 0.90 -0.38
C LEU A 23 -3.75 -0.08 -1.45
N HIS A 24 -3.65 0.25 -2.74
CA HIS A 24 -3.97 -0.69 -3.83
C HIS A 24 -3.03 -1.89 -3.80
N PHE A 25 -1.73 -1.64 -3.62
CA PHE A 25 -0.69 -2.68 -3.51
C PHE A 25 -0.84 -3.50 -2.23
N GLN A 26 -1.29 -2.89 -1.13
CA GLN A 26 -1.67 -3.65 0.06
C GLN A 26 -2.88 -4.54 -0.20
N HIS A 27 -3.93 -4.01 -0.83
CA HIS A 27 -5.19 -4.72 -1.00
C HIS A 27 -5.06 -5.90 -1.95
N ILE A 28 -4.35 -5.74 -3.06
CA ILE A 28 -4.17 -6.85 -4.01
C ILE A 28 -3.38 -8.00 -3.40
N ALA A 29 -2.40 -7.71 -2.54
CA ALA A 29 -1.66 -8.71 -1.79
C ALA A 29 -2.50 -9.44 -0.73
N LEU A 30 -3.61 -8.84 -0.28
CA LEU A 30 -4.52 -9.41 0.71
C LEU A 30 -5.68 -10.19 0.09
N CYS A 31 -6.35 -9.59 -0.91
CA CYS A 31 -7.55 -10.12 -1.54
C CYS A 31 -7.88 -9.31 -2.80
N GLU A 32 -8.03 -9.98 -3.94
CA GLU A 32 -8.34 -9.31 -5.20
C GLU A 32 -9.73 -8.66 -5.22
N ARG A 33 -10.75 -9.26 -4.60
CA ARG A 33 -12.07 -8.61 -4.46
C ARG A 33 -11.96 -7.33 -3.66
N ARG A 34 -11.14 -7.30 -2.61
CA ARG A 34 -10.89 -6.08 -1.83
C ARG A 34 -10.18 -5.02 -2.69
N ALA A 35 -9.21 -5.41 -3.50
CA ALA A 35 -8.53 -4.50 -4.42
C ALA A 35 -9.49 -3.94 -5.48
N TRP A 36 -10.33 -4.81 -6.08
CA TRP A 36 -11.37 -4.40 -7.02
C TRP A 36 -12.34 -3.41 -6.37
N MET A 37 -12.88 -3.72 -5.19
CA MET A 37 -13.80 -2.81 -4.48
C MET A 37 -13.16 -1.44 -4.25
N TYR A 38 -11.88 -1.42 -3.83
CA TYR A 38 -11.16 -0.18 -3.59
C TYR A 38 -10.88 0.63 -4.88
N LEU A 39 -10.51 -0.04 -5.98
CA LEU A 39 -10.35 0.57 -7.32
C LEU A 39 -11.65 1.22 -7.80
N HIS A 40 -12.78 0.59 -7.50
CA HIS A 40 -14.12 1.06 -7.86
C HIS A 40 -14.75 1.95 -6.77
N HIS A 41 -13.93 2.52 -5.88
CA HIS A 41 -14.32 3.47 -4.83
C HIS A 41 -15.32 2.95 -3.79
N ILE A 42 -15.42 1.63 -3.63
CA ILE A 42 -16.24 0.97 -2.62
C ILE A 42 -15.37 0.73 -1.37
N ASN A 43 -15.49 1.61 -0.37
CA ASN A 43 -14.70 1.56 0.85
C ASN A 43 -15.54 1.78 2.12
N PHE A 44 -15.41 0.86 3.07
CA PHE A 44 -16.07 0.90 4.39
C PHE A 44 -15.08 1.03 5.55
N ALA A 45 -13.80 1.30 5.27
CA ALA A 45 -12.75 1.37 6.28
C ALA A 45 -13.08 2.37 7.39
N GLN A 46 -13.64 3.54 7.06
CA GLN A 46 -14.00 4.56 8.06
C GLN A 46 -15.09 4.11 9.06
N TRP A 47 -15.87 3.08 8.74
CA TRP A 47 -16.96 2.58 9.60
C TRP A 47 -16.55 1.35 10.41
N TYR A 48 -15.33 0.84 10.21
CA TYR A 48 -14.85 -0.35 10.92
C TYR A 48 -14.04 0.06 12.15
N GLY A 49 -14.52 -0.28 13.35
CA GLY A 49 -13.94 0.19 14.62
C GLY A 49 -12.44 -0.08 14.80
N ARG A 50 -11.92 -1.17 14.22
CA ARG A 50 -10.48 -1.47 14.22
C ARG A 50 -9.67 -0.45 13.40
N VAL A 51 -10.19 0.01 12.27
CA VAL A 51 -9.55 1.05 11.46
C VAL A 51 -9.65 2.41 12.15
N GLN A 52 -10.82 2.78 12.69
CA GLN A 52 -10.99 4.03 13.44
C GLN A 52 -10.00 4.15 14.60
N THR A 53 -9.79 3.06 15.34
CA THR A 53 -8.79 3.00 16.42
C THR A 53 -7.37 3.23 15.88
N GLY A 54 -7.05 2.67 14.71
CA GLY A 54 -5.81 2.94 14.00
C GLY A 54 -5.70 4.43 13.64
N SER A 55 -6.64 4.96 12.87
CA SER A 55 -6.68 6.35 12.42
C SER A 55 -6.57 7.35 13.57
N ALA A 56 -7.23 7.10 14.70
CA ALA A 56 -7.11 7.92 15.90
C ALA A 56 -5.69 7.89 16.48
N LYS A 57 -5.04 6.73 16.53
CA LYS A 57 -3.62 6.61 16.94
C LYS A 57 -2.68 7.33 15.98
N HIS A 58 -2.92 7.26 14.67
CA HIS A 58 -2.15 8.00 13.66
C HIS A 58 -2.33 9.52 13.86
N ALA A 59 -3.56 10.01 13.98
CA ALA A 59 -3.85 11.43 14.18
C ALA A 59 -3.23 11.99 15.48
N ALA A 60 -3.27 11.22 16.57
CA ALA A 60 -2.67 11.62 17.84
C ALA A 60 -1.13 11.62 17.79
N GLY A 61 -0.51 10.68 17.06
CA GLY A 61 0.94 10.53 16.96
C GLY A 61 1.63 11.49 15.99
N TYR A 62 0.93 11.96 14.95
CA TYR A 62 1.53 12.67 13.80
C TYR A 62 1.01 14.09 13.55
N SER A 63 0.29 14.69 14.51
CA SER A 63 -0.29 16.05 14.39
C SER A 63 0.69 17.19 14.00
N ARG A 64 2.01 16.93 13.99
CA ARG A 64 3.06 17.90 13.65
C ARG A 64 3.91 17.51 12.43
N ASP A 65 3.67 16.36 11.79
CA ASP A 65 4.45 15.90 10.64
C ASP A 65 3.87 16.46 9.33
N ARG A 66 4.66 17.25 8.59
CA ARG A 66 4.29 17.85 7.30
C ARG A 66 5.09 17.25 6.12
N SER A 67 5.81 16.16 6.35
CA SER A 67 6.77 15.59 5.41
C SER A 67 6.18 15.08 4.10
N THR A 68 4.86 14.91 4.03
CA THR A 68 4.10 14.40 2.88
C THR A 68 3.44 15.48 2.01
N GLN A 69 3.55 16.76 2.39
CA GLN A 69 2.98 17.86 1.62
C GLN A 69 3.65 17.97 0.24
N GLY A 70 2.86 17.97 -0.84
CA GLY A 70 3.34 18.10 -2.23
C GLY A 70 3.59 16.77 -2.96
N LEU A 71 3.38 15.62 -2.30
CA LEU A 71 3.42 14.32 -2.96
C LEU A 71 2.05 13.99 -3.56
N PHE A 72 1.82 14.43 -4.80
CA PHE A 72 0.61 14.07 -5.53
C PHE A 72 0.47 12.53 -5.58
N GLY A 73 -0.56 12.00 -4.91
CA GLY A 73 -0.88 10.57 -4.89
C GLY A 73 -0.07 9.67 -3.93
N LEU A 74 0.93 10.18 -3.20
CA LEU A 74 1.64 9.39 -2.18
C LEU A 74 1.34 9.93 -0.78
N ALA A 75 0.77 9.08 0.07
CA ALA A 75 0.47 9.40 1.46
C ALA A 75 1.07 8.35 2.41
N PRO A 76 2.40 8.22 2.51
CA PRO A 76 3.02 7.46 3.59
C PRO A 76 2.80 8.17 4.92
N ASP A 77 3.02 7.50 6.05
CA ASP A 77 2.86 8.14 7.36
C ASP A 77 3.95 9.19 7.68
N ARG A 78 5.19 8.94 7.25
CA ARG A 78 6.32 9.86 7.48
C ARG A 78 7.42 9.71 6.44
N ILE A 79 8.10 10.80 6.14
CA ILE A 79 9.25 10.85 5.23
C ILE A 79 10.44 11.52 5.92
N ASP A 80 11.60 10.87 5.83
CA ASP A 80 12.90 11.44 6.15
C ASP A 80 13.62 11.77 4.83
N TRP A 81 13.55 13.04 4.45
CA TRP A 81 14.11 13.54 3.18
C TRP A 81 15.65 13.54 3.15
N GLU A 82 16.28 13.75 4.31
CA GLU A 82 17.74 13.78 4.45
C GLU A 82 18.32 12.38 4.21
N ASN A 83 17.75 11.38 4.89
CA ASN A 83 18.19 10.00 4.79
C ASN A 83 17.51 9.21 3.67
N ARG A 84 16.54 9.82 2.96
CA ARG A 84 15.72 9.22 1.90
C ARG A 84 15.01 7.95 2.37
N ILE A 85 14.27 8.06 3.47
CA ILE A 85 13.54 6.94 4.07
C ILE A 85 12.05 7.26 4.12
N VAL A 86 11.22 6.36 3.62
CA VAL A 86 9.78 6.38 3.83
C VAL A 86 9.39 5.44 4.96
N TYR A 87 8.49 5.92 5.82
CA TYR A 87 7.98 5.18 6.96
C TYR A 87 6.48 4.96 6.83
N GLU A 88 6.06 3.72 7.11
CA GLU A 88 4.66 3.33 7.24
C GLU A 88 4.45 2.67 8.61
N ASN A 89 3.48 3.13 9.38
CA ASN A 89 3.14 2.51 10.66
C ASN A 89 2.09 1.44 10.47
N LYS A 90 2.24 0.35 11.24
CA LYS A 90 1.25 -0.73 11.32
C LYS A 90 0.91 -0.99 12.77
N GLY A 91 -0.38 -1.12 13.06
CA GLY A 91 -0.85 -1.41 14.41
C GLY A 91 -0.28 -2.71 14.97
N THR A 92 -0.12 -3.73 14.14
CA THR A 92 0.46 -5.04 14.48
C THR A 92 1.38 -5.53 13.35
N ALA A 93 2.17 -6.58 13.62
CA ALA A 93 3.06 -7.21 12.64
C ALA A 93 2.35 -8.17 11.66
N GLY A 94 1.02 -8.12 11.57
CA GLY A 94 0.23 -9.00 10.70
C GLY A 94 0.35 -8.62 9.22
N ALA A 95 0.08 -9.60 8.33
CA ALA A 95 0.13 -9.44 6.87
C ALA A 95 1.41 -8.72 6.39
N VAL A 96 2.54 -9.32 6.76
CA VAL A 96 3.89 -8.80 6.53
C VAL A 96 4.10 -8.43 5.06
N ASP A 97 3.79 -9.34 4.15
CA ASP A 97 4.03 -9.14 2.72
C ASP A 97 3.17 -8.02 2.14
N ALA A 98 1.87 -7.99 2.47
CA ALA A 98 1.00 -6.91 2.01
C ALA A 98 1.42 -5.54 2.57
N SER A 99 1.91 -5.50 3.81
CA SER A 99 2.44 -4.27 4.41
C SER A 99 3.76 -3.85 3.75
N ASN A 100 4.61 -4.82 3.38
CA ASN A 100 5.83 -4.56 2.61
C ASN A 100 5.49 -4.01 1.23
N ASP A 101 4.53 -4.61 0.50
CA ASP A 101 4.14 -4.18 -0.85
C ASP A 101 3.69 -2.70 -0.86
N GLN A 102 2.93 -2.25 0.14
CA GLN A 102 2.56 -0.84 0.29
C GLN A 102 3.77 0.08 0.52
N THR A 103 4.60 -0.23 1.51
CA THR A 103 5.72 0.65 1.90
C THR A 103 6.80 0.65 0.81
N ALA A 104 7.04 -0.50 0.18
CA ALA A 104 7.94 -0.63 -0.97
C ALA A 104 7.46 0.24 -2.13
N PHE A 105 6.16 0.22 -2.45
CA PHE A 105 5.58 1.09 -3.46
C PHE A 105 5.93 2.57 -3.24
N TYR A 106 5.83 3.09 -2.01
CA TYR A 106 6.19 4.48 -1.75
C TYR A 106 7.68 4.76 -2.01
N ALA A 107 8.59 3.89 -1.55
CA ALA A 107 10.02 4.08 -1.80
C ALA A 107 10.36 3.98 -3.29
N VAL A 108 9.71 3.08 -4.03
CA VAL A 108 9.86 2.97 -5.48
C VAL A 108 9.41 4.25 -6.17
N MET A 109 8.21 4.74 -5.88
CA MET A 109 7.69 5.97 -6.50
C MET A 109 8.54 7.20 -6.19
N LEU A 110 9.00 7.34 -4.94
CA LEU A 110 9.93 8.40 -4.56
C LEU A 110 11.28 8.24 -5.28
N SER A 111 11.74 7.01 -5.48
CA SER A 111 12.99 6.76 -6.20
C SER A 111 12.92 7.15 -7.67
N LEU A 112 11.81 6.82 -8.33
CA LEU A 112 11.57 7.16 -9.73
C LEU A 112 11.41 8.67 -9.92
N THR A 113 10.61 9.33 -9.08
CA THR A 113 10.33 10.77 -9.21
C THR A 113 11.51 11.66 -8.86
N THR A 114 12.35 11.25 -7.89
CA THR A 114 13.51 12.05 -7.47
C THR A 114 14.82 11.65 -8.18
N GLY A 115 14.83 10.53 -8.90
CA GLY A 115 16.03 9.95 -9.50
C GLY A 115 17.09 9.49 -8.49
N ARG A 116 16.72 9.35 -7.21
CA ARG A 116 17.61 8.94 -6.09
C ARG A 116 17.10 7.67 -5.45
N GLU A 117 17.96 6.86 -4.85
CA GLU A 117 17.53 5.65 -4.17
C GLU A 117 16.92 5.98 -2.79
N TRP A 118 15.68 5.55 -2.57
CA TRP A 118 14.94 5.63 -1.31
C TRP A 118 14.82 4.27 -0.64
N ARG A 119 14.77 4.29 0.69
CA ARG A 119 14.56 3.10 1.53
C ARG A 119 13.16 3.11 2.14
N ALA A 120 12.67 1.92 2.45
CA ALA A 120 11.35 1.71 3.03
C ALA A 120 11.45 1.07 4.42
N VAL A 121 10.72 1.60 5.39
CA VAL A 121 10.69 1.09 6.77
C VAL A 121 9.24 0.97 7.25
N THR A 122 8.89 -0.20 7.79
CA THR A 122 7.64 -0.40 8.51
C THR A 122 7.87 -0.26 10.00
N HIS A 123 7.05 0.56 10.69
CA HIS A 123 7.07 0.70 12.14
C HIS A 123 5.86 0.00 12.77
N VAL A 124 6.12 -1.07 13.52
CA VAL A 124 5.07 -1.83 14.20
C VAL A 124 4.77 -1.21 15.55
N LEU A 125 3.63 -0.54 15.69
CA LEU A 125 3.28 0.24 16.88
C LEU A 125 3.12 -0.61 18.15
N SER A 126 2.57 -1.82 18.03
CA SER A 126 2.37 -2.71 19.19
C SER A 126 3.67 -3.17 19.84
N THR A 127 4.76 -3.29 19.07
CA THR A 127 6.06 -3.75 19.56
C THR A 127 7.12 -2.64 19.56
N ARG A 128 6.79 -1.47 18.99
CA ARG A 128 7.71 -0.35 18.71
C ARG A 128 8.94 -0.75 17.89
N LYS A 129 8.86 -1.86 17.15
CA LYS A 129 9.96 -2.34 16.30
C LYS A 129 9.87 -1.72 14.91
N ARG A 130 11.02 -1.33 14.38
CA ARG A 130 11.17 -0.92 12.98
C ARG A 130 11.71 -2.10 12.19
N ARG A 131 11.21 -2.29 10.97
CA ARG A 131 11.64 -3.34 10.05
C ARG A 131 11.92 -2.70 8.69
N GLU A 132 13.12 -2.91 8.18
CA GLU A 132 13.44 -2.55 6.79
C GLU A 132 12.58 -3.39 5.84
N VAL A 133 12.03 -2.74 4.84
CA VAL A 133 11.29 -3.41 3.77
C VAL A 133 12.28 -3.66 2.63
N PRO A 134 12.43 -4.91 2.17
CA PRO A 134 13.32 -5.21 1.07
C PRO A 134 12.86 -4.45 -0.18
N LEU A 135 13.80 -3.98 -0.99
CA LEU A 135 13.54 -3.39 -2.31
C LEU A 135 14.24 -4.18 -3.42
N ASP A 136 14.61 -5.43 -3.14
CA ASP A 136 15.30 -6.31 -4.07
C ASP A 136 14.46 -6.67 -5.31
N THR A 137 15.09 -7.36 -6.26
CA THR A 137 14.45 -7.79 -7.50
C THR A 137 13.16 -8.59 -7.26
N VAL A 138 13.07 -9.37 -6.18
CA VAL A 138 11.86 -10.14 -5.86
C VAL A 138 10.73 -9.19 -5.48
N GLN A 139 11.01 -8.20 -4.62
CA GLN A 139 10.01 -7.21 -4.24
C GLN A 139 9.56 -6.35 -5.43
N LEU A 140 10.47 -5.94 -6.32
CA LEU A 140 10.13 -5.18 -7.51
C LEU A 140 9.27 -6.01 -8.49
N GLN A 141 9.59 -7.29 -8.66
CA GLN A 141 8.80 -8.20 -9.49
C GLN A 141 7.40 -8.42 -8.92
N ARG A 142 7.25 -8.48 -7.58
CA ARG A 142 5.95 -8.52 -6.92
C ARG A 142 5.13 -7.28 -7.26
N LEU A 143 5.71 -6.08 -7.15
CA LEU A 143 5.02 -4.83 -7.49
C LEU A 143 4.59 -4.79 -8.97
N CYS A 144 5.44 -5.22 -9.91
CA CYS A 144 5.07 -5.35 -11.32
C CYS A 144 3.88 -6.31 -11.52
N THR A 145 3.90 -7.45 -10.83
CA THR A 145 2.83 -8.45 -10.91
C THR A 145 1.52 -7.90 -10.34
N SER A 146 1.60 -7.21 -9.20
CA SER A 146 0.48 -6.51 -8.58
C SER A 146 -0.10 -5.44 -9.51
N LEU A 147 0.73 -4.63 -10.16
CA LEU A 147 0.29 -3.62 -11.12
C LEU A 147 -0.46 -4.26 -12.30
N LYS A 148 0.07 -5.33 -12.90
CA LYS A 148 -0.60 -6.05 -13.98
C LYS A 148 -1.99 -6.55 -13.55
N ARG A 149 -2.09 -7.09 -12.33
CA ARG A 149 -3.38 -7.56 -11.81
C ARG A 149 -4.34 -6.40 -11.50
N LEU A 150 -3.86 -5.32 -10.89
CA LEU A 150 -4.65 -4.11 -10.63
C LEU A 150 -5.21 -3.51 -11.92
N LYS A 151 -4.41 -3.45 -13.00
CA LYS A 151 -4.85 -2.99 -14.32
C LYS A 151 -6.01 -3.82 -14.86
N LEU A 152 -5.94 -5.15 -14.73
CA LEU A 152 -7.04 -6.03 -15.11
C LEU A 152 -8.29 -5.81 -14.24
N LEU A 153 -8.14 -5.71 -12.93
CA LEU A 153 -9.27 -5.48 -12.02
C LEU A 153 -9.96 -4.14 -12.28
N ALA A 154 -9.19 -3.10 -12.63
CA ALA A 154 -9.73 -1.78 -12.95
C ALA A 154 -10.65 -1.81 -14.19
N SER A 155 -10.40 -2.71 -15.16
CA SER A 155 -11.23 -2.87 -16.35
C SER A 155 -12.39 -3.86 -16.20
N MET A 156 -12.56 -4.49 -15.03
CA MET A 156 -13.63 -5.47 -14.82
C MET A 156 -14.89 -4.79 -14.30
N ASP A 157 -16.02 -5.02 -14.98
CA ASP A 157 -17.34 -4.50 -14.56
C ASP A 157 -17.89 -5.18 -13.30
N LYS A 158 -17.39 -6.38 -12.99
CA LYS A 158 -17.83 -7.18 -11.84
C LYS A 158 -16.64 -7.59 -10.99
N PRO A 159 -16.81 -7.72 -9.66
CA PRO A 159 -15.72 -8.16 -8.79
C PRO A 159 -15.30 -9.59 -9.16
N PRO A 160 -13.99 -9.92 -9.08
CA PRO A 160 -13.51 -11.26 -9.38
C PRO A 160 -14.14 -12.30 -8.44
N GLU A 161 -14.28 -13.53 -8.91
CA GLU A 161 -14.69 -14.63 -8.02
C GLU A 161 -13.68 -14.82 -6.90
N ALA A 162 -14.17 -15.13 -5.70
CA ALA A 162 -13.32 -15.46 -4.57
C ALA A 162 -13.98 -16.52 -3.70
N ARG A 163 -13.20 -17.02 -2.74
CA ARG A 163 -13.66 -17.92 -1.68
C ARG A 163 -13.43 -17.27 -0.34
N ARG A 164 -14.23 -17.67 0.65
CA ARG A 164 -14.03 -17.28 2.04
C ARG A 164 -12.61 -17.65 2.51
N MET A 165 -11.96 -16.75 3.22
CA MET A 165 -10.61 -16.95 3.76
C MET A 165 -10.51 -16.38 5.17
N ARG A 166 -9.43 -16.73 5.90
CA ARG A 166 -9.24 -16.31 7.30
C ARG A 166 -9.30 -14.79 7.50
N LEU A 167 -8.85 -14.01 6.49
CA LEU A 167 -8.90 -12.55 6.53
C LEU A 167 -10.32 -11.99 6.51
N CYS A 168 -11.31 -12.70 5.94
CA CYS A 168 -12.68 -12.22 5.77
C CYS A 168 -13.30 -11.80 7.11
N ALA A 169 -13.04 -12.54 8.19
CA ALA A 169 -13.58 -12.25 9.53
C ALA A 169 -13.17 -10.87 10.08
N ALA A 170 -12.07 -10.29 9.59
CA ALA A 170 -11.58 -8.97 10.00
C ALA A 170 -11.65 -7.94 8.86
N CYS A 171 -12.30 -8.27 7.73
CA CYS A 171 -12.40 -7.41 6.56
C CYS A 171 -13.58 -6.45 6.72
N SER A 172 -13.33 -5.14 6.58
CA SER A 172 -14.39 -4.12 6.62
C SER A 172 -15.44 -4.26 5.51
N LEU A 173 -15.13 -5.00 4.45
CA LEU A 173 -16.03 -5.27 3.33
C LEU A 173 -16.82 -6.57 3.48
N ALA A 174 -16.61 -7.38 4.53
CA ALA A 174 -17.17 -8.75 4.61
C ALA A 174 -18.68 -8.79 4.38
N GLY A 175 -19.45 -7.96 5.11
CA GLY A 175 -20.91 -7.91 5.00
C GLY A 175 -21.45 -7.36 3.66
N PHE A 176 -20.59 -6.81 2.79
CA PHE A 176 -20.95 -6.37 1.44
C PHE A 176 -20.35 -7.27 0.34
N CYS A 177 -19.24 -7.94 0.63
CA CYS A 177 -18.46 -8.70 -0.35
C CYS A 177 -19.15 -10.00 -0.78
N GLY A 178 -20.09 -10.51 0.02
CA GLY A 178 -20.84 -11.75 -0.25
C GLY A 178 -20.06 -13.03 0.04
N PHE A 179 -18.95 -12.93 0.78
CA PHE A 179 -18.07 -14.06 1.15
C PHE A 179 -17.57 -13.93 2.59
N ASP A 180 -18.48 -13.61 3.51
CA ASP A 180 -18.27 -13.44 4.95
C ASP A 180 -18.12 -14.75 5.73
#